data_AF-A0A7S2BPN6-F1
#
_entry.id   AF-A0A7S2BPN6-F1
#
_cell.length_a   1.000
_cell.length_b   1.000
_cell.length_c   1.000
_cell.angle_alpha   90.00
_cell.angle_beta   90.00
_cell.angle_gamma   90.00
#
_symmetry.space_group_name_H-M   'P 1'
#
loop_
_entity.id
_entity.type
_entity.pdbx_description
1 polymer ?
#
loop_
_entity_poly.entity_id
_entity_poly.type
_entity_poly.pdbx_seq_one_letter_code
_entity_poly.pdbx_strand_id
1 'polypeptide(L)'
;GTVVEIAVHYTNLYPFASSFGRKDVSYEYTVSLQPSHIAGNEIIAVSADDGSKRVIESRHGIYFTVKVEGSFGFFSIVNLLLALAEGATLLTVATVLTDKIAVYLMQDADDNYHAKYEEVRRAIAASDGEESGLDSEGAASSSGRRD
;
A
#
# COMPACT_ATOMS: atom_id res chain seq x y z
N GLY A 1 -16.14 15.90 -38.73
CA GLY A 1 -14.73 15.62 -38.39
C GLY A 1 -14.68 14.53 -37.35
N THR A 2 -13.57 13.82 -37.27
CA THR A 2 -13.38 12.68 -36.36
C THR A 2 -12.17 12.97 -35.48
N VAL A 3 -12.24 12.63 -34.19
CA VAL A 3 -11.07 12.67 -33.32
C VAL A 3 -10.46 11.28 -33.23
N VAL A 4 -9.17 11.19 -33.51
CA VAL A 4 -8.37 9.99 -33.27
C VAL A 4 -7.47 10.29 -32.08
N GLU A 5 -7.70 9.60 -30.98
CA GLU A 5 -6.84 9.67 -29.81
C GLU A 5 -5.83 8.53 -29.83
N ILE A 6 -4.56 8.87 -29.71
CA ILE A 6 -3.44 7.95 -29.61
C ILE A 6 -2.91 8.07 -28.19
N ALA A 7 -3.22 7.10 -27.34
CA ALA A 7 -2.67 7.00 -26.00
C ALA A 7 -1.37 6.17 -26.04
N VAL A 8 -0.31 6.73 -25.50
CA VAL A 8 0.98 6.08 -25.33
C VAL A 8 1.18 5.83 -23.85
N HIS A 9 1.13 4.56 -23.45
CA HIS A 9 1.36 4.13 -22.07
C HIS A 9 2.82 3.68 -21.90
N TYR A 10 3.55 4.40 -21.07
CA TYR A 10 4.91 4.07 -20.66
C TYR A 10 4.91 3.24 -19.37
N THR A 11 5.69 2.15 -19.36
CA THR A 11 6.01 1.39 -18.14
C THR A 11 7.47 0.92 -18.11
N ASN A 12 8.09 1.03 -16.95
CA ASN A 12 9.43 0.51 -16.63
C ASN A 12 9.41 -0.39 -15.37
N LEU A 13 8.21 -0.83 -14.97
CA LEU A 13 7.99 -1.67 -13.81
C LEU A 13 7.93 -3.14 -14.24
N TYR A 14 9.02 -3.85 -14.02
CA TYR A 14 9.10 -5.30 -14.13
C TYR A 14 9.17 -5.90 -12.72
N PRO A 15 8.25 -6.83 -12.38
CA PRO A 15 8.29 -7.53 -11.11
C PRO A 15 9.65 -8.17 -10.89
N PHE A 16 10.26 -7.91 -9.73
CA PHE A 16 11.59 -8.37 -9.31
C PHE A 16 12.77 -7.85 -10.15
N ALA A 17 12.68 -7.83 -11.49
CA ALA A 17 13.79 -7.45 -12.36
C ALA A 17 14.15 -5.95 -12.31
N SER A 18 13.18 -5.05 -12.10
CA SER A 18 13.47 -3.61 -11.96
C SER A 18 14.30 -3.30 -10.72
N SER A 19 14.23 -4.13 -9.67
CA SER A 19 15.05 -3.98 -8.46
C SER A 19 16.51 -4.41 -8.67
N PHE A 20 16.79 -5.25 -9.67
CA PHE A 20 18.14 -5.75 -10.00
C PHE A 20 18.81 -4.97 -11.15
N GLY A 21 18.35 -3.75 -11.42
CA GLY A 21 19.01 -2.84 -12.36
C GLY A 21 18.56 -2.95 -13.82
N ARG A 22 17.50 -3.72 -14.11
CA ARG A 22 16.85 -3.69 -15.43
C ARG A 22 16.11 -2.37 -15.62
N LYS A 23 16.37 -1.69 -16.73
CA LYS A 23 15.81 -0.35 -17.06
C LYS A 23 15.14 -0.31 -18.43
N ASP A 24 14.76 -1.48 -18.95
CA ASP A 24 14.10 -1.56 -20.24
C ASP A 24 12.78 -0.79 -20.18
N VAL A 25 12.42 -0.11 -21.25
CA VAL A 25 11.17 0.63 -21.31
C VAL A 25 10.22 -0.11 -22.23
N SER A 26 8.97 -0.30 -21.78
CA SER A 26 7.88 -0.80 -22.63
C SER A 26 6.93 0.34 -22.97
N TYR A 27 6.52 0.38 -24.23
CA TYR A 27 5.52 1.31 -24.75
C TYR A 27 4.33 0.51 -25.27
N GLU A 28 3.14 0.83 -24.76
CA GLU A 28 1.88 0.30 -25.28
C GLU A 28 1.11 1.43 -25.95
N TYR A 29 0.66 1.19 -27.17
CA TYR A 29 -0.06 2.17 -27.98
C TYR A 29 -1.51 1.77 -28.09
N THR A 30 -2.40 2.60 -27.57
CA THR A 30 -3.85 2.42 -27.68
C THR A 30 -4.42 3.48 -28.59
N VAL A 31 -5.03 3.07 -29.69
CA VAL A 31 -5.70 3.99 -30.62
C VAL A 31 -7.20 3.90 -30.37
N SER A 32 -7.81 5.02 -30.00
CA SER A 32 -9.26 5.12 -29.82
C SER A 32 -9.85 6.18 -30.73
N LEU A 33 -11.03 5.89 -31.26
CA LEU A 33 -11.74 6.79 -32.15
C LEU A 33 -12.89 7.41 -31.37
N GLN A 34 -12.83 8.72 -31.14
CA GLN A 34 -13.84 9.43 -30.38
C GLN A 34 -14.70 10.26 -31.33
N PRO A 35 -15.98 9.91 -31.54
CA PRO A 35 -16.88 10.71 -32.34
C PRO A 35 -17.18 12.02 -31.59
N SER A 36 -16.59 13.11 -32.05
CA SER A 36 -16.82 14.45 -31.52
C SER A 36 -17.73 15.23 -32.44
N HIS A 37 -18.83 15.74 -31.88
CA HIS A 37 -19.72 16.70 -32.54
C HIS A 37 -19.07 18.09 -32.70
N ILE A 38 -17.94 18.32 -32.02
CA ILE A 38 -17.20 19.60 -32.01
C ILE A 38 -16.03 19.59 -33.00
N ALA A 39 -15.35 18.45 -33.19
CA ALA A 39 -14.16 18.35 -34.04
C ALA A 39 -14.44 18.38 -35.55
N GLY A 40 -15.65 18.77 -35.96
CA GLY A 40 -16.09 18.68 -37.34
C GLY A 40 -16.32 19.99 -38.07
N ASN A 41 -16.59 21.08 -37.36
CA ASN A 41 -17.09 22.30 -37.97
C ASN A 41 -16.30 23.51 -37.47
N GLU A 42 -15.12 23.73 -38.04
CA GLU A 42 -14.50 25.05 -37.96
C GLU A 42 -15.00 25.88 -39.14
N ILE A 43 -15.89 26.83 -38.87
CA ILE A 43 -16.39 27.76 -39.87
C ILE A 43 -15.45 28.97 -39.85
N ILE A 44 -14.56 29.03 -40.83
CA ILE A 44 -13.70 30.20 -41.01
C ILE A 44 -14.42 31.16 -41.94
N ALA A 45 -14.72 32.35 -41.42
CA ALA A 45 -15.24 33.46 -42.23
C ALA A 45 -14.06 34.38 -42.58
N VAL A 46 -13.68 34.39 -43.85
CA VAL A 46 -12.70 35.36 -44.36
C VAL A 46 -13.47 36.48 -45.05
N SER A 47 -13.38 37.68 -44.48
CA SER A 47 -13.89 38.89 -45.12
C SER A 47 -12.85 39.40 -46.12
N ALA A 48 -13.27 39.69 -47.34
CA ALA A 48 -12.43 40.42 -48.28
C ALA A 48 -12.21 41.86 -47.78
N ASP A 49 -11.05 42.44 -48.09
CA ASP A 49 -10.58 43.76 -47.62
C ASP A 49 -11.52 44.93 -48.02
N ASP A 50 -12.40 44.73 -49.02
CA ASP A 50 -13.39 45.72 -49.46
C ASP A 50 -14.76 45.61 -48.75
N GLY A 51 -14.94 44.62 -47.85
CA GLY A 51 -16.18 44.36 -47.13
C GLY A 51 -17.37 43.88 -47.97
N SER A 52 -17.22 43.69 -49.29
CA SER A 52 -18.30 43.35 -50.22
C SER A 52 -18.56 41.84 -50.35
N LYS A 53 -17.58 41.01 -49.97
CA LYS A 53 -17.67 39.54 -50.08
C LYS A 53 -17.20 38.85 -48.81
N ARG A 54 -18.00 37.87 -48.38
CA ARG A 54 -17.65 36.92 -47.32
C ARG A 54 -17.47 35.54 -47.93
N VAL A 55 -16.30 34.94 -47.75
CA VAL A 55 -16.08 33.54 -48.06
C VAL A 55 -16.28 32.75 -46.77
N ILE A 56 -17.25 31.84 -46.78
CA ILE A 56 -17.51 30.91 -45.68
C ILE A 56 -16.97 29.56 -46.11
N GLU A 57 -15.90 29.09 -45.45
CA GLU A 57 -15.32 27.77 -45.70
C GLU A 57 -15.69 26.83 -44.55
N SER A 58 -16.20 25.65 -44.89
CA SER A 58 -16.47 24.56 -43.94
C SER A 58 -15.44 23.45 -44.13
N ARG A 59 -14.52 23.31 -43.16
CA ARG A 59 -13.45 22.32 -43.20
C ARG A 59 -13.80 21.09 -42.38
N HIS A 60 -13.71 19.93 -43.02
CA HIS A 60 -13.90 18.63 -42.36
C HIS A 60 -12.54 17.96 -42.25
N GLY A 61 -12.07 17.76 -41.02
CA GLY A 61 -10.77 17.15 -40.76
C GLY A 61 -10.83 15.95 -39.82
N ILE A 62 -9.69 15.26 -39.73
CA ILE A 62 -9.39 14.34 -38.64
C ILE A 62 -8.50 15.10 -37.67
N TYR A 63 -8.90 15.17 -36.40
CA TYR A 63 -8.11 15.76 -35.34
C TYR A 63 -7.39 14.66 -34.58
N PHE A 64 -6.05 14.72 -34.56
CA PHE A 64 -5.24 13.76 -33.83
C PHE A 64 -4.88 14.32 -32.45
N THR A 65 -5.26 13.61 -31.41
CA THR A 65 -4.85 13.89 -30.03
C THR A 65 -3.85 12.83 -29.60
N VAL A 66 -2.65 13.23 -29.20
CA VAL A 66 -1.66 12.30 -28.64
C VAL A 66 -1.60 12.52 -27.14
N LYS A 67 -1.92 11.48 -26.37
CA LYS A 67 -1.87 11.49 -24.90
C LYS A 67 -0.74 10.59 -24.45
N VAL A 68 0.23 11.15 -23.74
CA VAL A 68 1.34 10.37 -23.17
C VAL A 68 1.09 10.20 -21.68
N GLU A 69 0.92 8.96 -21.25
CA GLU A 69 0.68 8.60 -19.86
C GLU A 69 1.65 7.50 -19.44
N GLY A 70 1.91 7.38 -18.15
CA GLY A 70 2.75 6.30 -17.65
C GLY A 70 3.10 6.46 -16.20
N SER A 71 3.72 5.41 -15.66
CA SER A 71 4.25 5.41 -14.30
C SER A 71 5.74 5.10 -14.33
N PHE A 72 6.51 5.91 -13.61
CA PHE A 72 7.92 5.67 -13.37
C PHE A 72 8.09 5.05 -11.99
N GLY A 73 8.41 3.76 -11.98
CA GLY A 73 8.80 3.07 -10.76
C GLY A 73 10.30 3.15 -10.54
N PHE A 74 10.70 3.55 -9.33
CA PHE A 74 12.10 3.48 -8.89
C PHE A 74 12.18 2.63 -7.63
N PHE A 75 13.31 1.94 -7.46
CA PHE A 75 13.58 1.25 -6.20
C PHE A 75 13.77 2.27 -5.08
N SER A 76 12.98 2.14 -4.01
CA SER A 76 13.06 2.96 -2.80
C SER A 76 13.26 2.04 -1.61
N ILE A 77 14.41 2.18 -0.94
CA ILE A 77 14.73 1.42 0.27
C ILE A 77 13.73 1.70 1.40
N VAL A 78 13.20 2.92 1.47
CA VAL A 78 12.19 3.32 2.46
C VAL A 78 10.89 2.55 2.22
N ASN A 79 10.45 2.46 0.96
CA ASN A 79 9.24 1.70 0.61
C ASN A 79 9.43 0.20 0.89
N LEU A 80 10.63 -0.34 0.66
CA LEU A 80 10.94 -1.74 0.98
C LEU A 80 10.85 -1.99 2.49
N LEU A 81 11.47 -1.15 3.31
CA LEU A 81 11.43 -1.29 4.77
C LEU A 81 10.00 -1.14 5.32
N LEU A 82 9.20 -0.22 4.76
CA LEU A 82 7.81 -0.06 5.13
C LEU A 82 6.99 -1.32 4.81
N ALA A 83 7.14 -1.86 3.60
CA ALA A 83 6.46 -3.10 3.20
C ALA A 83 6.88 -4.32 4.06
N LEU A 84 8.16 -4.39 4.46
CA LEU A 84 8.64 -5.43 5.38
C LEU A 84 8.05 -5.26 6.79
N ALA A 85 7.98 -4.04 7.31
CA ALA A 85 7.38 -3.76 8.61
C ALA A 85 5.87 -4.09 8.63
N GLU A 86 5.15 -3.75 7.56
CA GLU A 86 3.75 -4.13 7.37
C GLU A 86 3.60 -5.66 7.31
N GLY A 87 4.47 -6.35 6.58
CA GLY A 87 4.49 -7.82 6.52
C GLY A 87 4.73 -8.47 7.89
N ALA A 88 5.67 -7.96 8.68
CA ALA A 88 5.93 -8.45 10.03
C ALA A 88 4.75 -8.20 10.98
N THR A 89 4.07 -7.07 10.82
CA THR A 89 2.86 -6.74 11.59
C THR A 89 1.73 -7.71 11.25
N LEU A 90 1.50 -7.96 9.96
CA LEU A 90 0.50 -8.93 9.50
C LEU A 90 0.78 -10.35 9.99
N LEU A 91 2.06 -10.75 10.07
CA LEU A 91 2.44 -12.05 10.63
C LEU A 91 2.05 -12.15 12.11
N THR A 92 2.25 -11.09 12.88
CA THR A 92 1.85 -11.04 14.30
C THR A 92 0.34 -11.10 14.46
N VAL A 93 -0.40 -10.41 13.60
CA VAL A 93 -1.86 -10.48 13.60
C VAL A 93 -2.33 -11.89 13.24
N ALA A 94 -1.67 -12.54 12.28
CA ALA A 94 -1.99 -13.90 11.88
C ALA A 94 -1.79 -14.90 13.03
N THR A 95 -0.69 -14.81 13.79
CA THR A 95 -0.47 -15.71 14.94
C THR A 95 -1.52 -15.52 16.02
N VAL A 96 -1.85 -14.27 16.36
CA VAL A 96 -2.92 -13.96 17.33
C VAL A 96 -4.27 -14.51 16.85
N LEU A 97 -4.58 -14.37 15.56
CA LEU A 97 -5.81 -14.89 15.00
C LEU A 97 -5.84 -16.42 15.03
N THR A 98 -4.77 -17.08 14.60
CA THR A 98 -4.62 -18.54 14.67
C THR A 98 -4.77 -19.04 16.10
N ASP A 99 -4.17 -18.35 17.07
CA ASP A 99 -4.30 -18.67 18.49
C ASP A 99 -5.75 -18.57 18.98
N LYS A 100 -6.48 -17.54 18.57
CA LYS A 100 -7.90 -17.39 18.92
C LYS A 100 -8.75 -18.50 18.29
N ILE A 101 -8.47 -18.86 17.05
CA ILE A 101 -9.17 -19.97 16.38
C ILE A 101 -8.89 -21.29 17.11
N ALA A 102 -7.63 -21.56 17.46
CA ALA A 102 -7.24 -22.80 18.14
C ALA A 102 -7.95 -22.96 19.50
N VAL A 103 -8.03 -21.90 20.29
CA VAL A 103 -8.63 -21.94 21.64
C VAL A 103 -10.15 -21.96 21.62
N TYR A 104 -10.81 -21.34 20.62
CA TYR A 104 -12.27 -21.15 20.68
C TYR A 104 -13.07 -21.93 19.64
N LEU A 105 -12.46 -22.38 18.54
CA LEU A 105 -13.19 -22.97 17.41
C LEU A 105 -12.82 -24.43 17.12
N MET A 106 -11.68 -24.92 17.61
CA MET A 106 -11.30 -26.33 17.42
C MET A 106 -12.03 -27.24 18.40
N GLN A 107 -12.26 -28.49 18.00
CA GLN A 107 -12.96 -29.48 18.84
C GLN A 107 -12.18 -29.78 20.13
N ASP A 108 -10.84 -29.74 20.06
CA ASP A 108 -9.94 -29.94 21.20
C ASP A 108 -9.53 -28.59 21.84
N ALA A 109 -10.46 -27.65 21.91
CA ALA A 109 -10.23 -26.30 22.45
C ALA A 109 -9.66 -26.33 23.88
N ASP A 110 -10.19 -27.21 24.73
CA ASP A 110 -9.77 -27.33 26.13
C ASP A 110 -8.32 -27.80 26.24
N ASP A 111 -7.92 -28.82 25.48
CA ASP A 111 -6.54 -29.33 25.46
C ASP A 111 -5.55 -28.27 24.97
N ASN A 112 -5.93 -27.50 23.94
CA ASN A 112 -5.12 -26.39 23.44
C ASN A 112 -5.00 -25.24 24.45
N TYR A 113 -6.06 -24.98 25.22
CA TYR A 113 -6.03 -24.00 26.30
C TYR A 113 -5.09 -24.43 27.42
N HIS A 114 -5.20 -25.68 27.88
CA HIS A 114 -4.34 -26.22 28.94
C HIS A 114 -2.87 -26.22 28.51
N ALA A 115 -2.57 -26.69 27.29
CA ALA A 115 -1.21 -26.71 26.76
C ALA A 115 -0.57 -25.31 26.71
N LYS A 116 -1.35 -24.27 26.40
CA LYS A 116 -0.82 -22.91 26.25
C LYS A 116 -0.68 -22.14 27.57
N TYR A 117 -1.61 -22.34 28.51
CA TYR A 117 -1.70 -21.48 29.70
C TYR A 117 -1.23 -22.14 31.00
N GLU A 118 -1.12 -23.46 31.09
CA GLU A 118 -0.68 -24.11 32.34
C GLU A 118 0.78 -23.83 32.68
N GLU A 119 1.68 -23.81 31.69
CA GLU A 119 3.10 -23.53 31.93
C GLU A 119 3.32 -22.10 32.45
N VAL A 120 2.61 -21.13 31.86
CA VAL A 120 2.66 -19.72 32.30
C VAL A 120 2.12 -19.58 33.73
N ARG A 121 1.05 -20.29 34.06
CA ARG A 121 0.47 -20.27 35.42
C ARG A 121 1.41 -20.86 36.46
N ARG A 122 2.13 -21.93 36.13
CA ARG A 122 3.14 -22.54 37.02
C ARG A 122 4.35 -21.64 37.21
N ALA A 123 4.80 -20.94 36.16
CA ALA A 123 5.93 -20.01 36.25
C ALA A 123 5.61 -18.80 37.15
N ILE A 124 4.40 -18.23 37.03
CA ILE A 124 3.95 -17.11 37.90
C ILE A 124 3.80 -17.58 39.35
N ALA A 125 3.21 -18.76 39.57
CA ALA A 125 3.08 -19.31 40.92
C ALA A 125 4.44 -19.61 41.59
N ALA A 126 5.47 -19.92 40.81
CA ALA A 126 6.83 -20.12 41.32
C ALA A 126 7.52 -18.79 41.67
N SER A 127 7.33 -17.72 40.88
CA SER A 127 7.90 -16.40 41.18
C SER A 127 7.27 -15.73 42.39
N ASP A 128 5.95 -15.89 42.59
CA ASP A 128 5.25 -15.27 43.72
C ASP A 128 5.60 -15.93 45.07
N GLY A 129 6.10 -17.18 45.05
CA GLY A 129 6.57 -17.90 46.24
C GLY A 129 7.91 -17.40 46.77
N GLU A 130 8.78 -16.84 45.91
CA GLU A 130 10.12 -16.38 46.29
C GLU A 130 10.12 -15.00 46.97
N GLU A 131 9.17 -14.10 46.66
CA GLU A 131 9.09 -12.78 47.31
C GLU A 131 8.60 -12.83 48.77
N SER A 132 7.85 -13.86 49.18
CA SER A 132 7.33 -13.96 50.55
C SER A 132 8.36 -14.37 51.62
N GLY A 133 9.58 -14.73 51.22
CA GLY A 133 10.65 -15.21 52.10
C GLY A 133 11.63 -14.15 52.63
N LEU A 134 11.64 -12.92 52.07
CA LEU A 134 12.69 -11.92 52.33
C LEU A 134 12.34 -10.88 53.42
N ASP A 135 11.10 -10.83 53.90
CA ASP A 135 10.65 -9.79 54.85
C ASP A 135 10.67 -10.21 56.34
N SER A 136 11.19 -11.40 56.68
CA SER A 136 11.14 -11.92 58.07
C SER A 136 12.43 -11.81 58.90
N GLU A 137 13.51 -11.25 58.37
CA GLU A 137 14.84 -11.22 59.04
C GLU A 137 15.29 -9.84 59.55
N GLY A 138 14.34 -8.93 59.84
CA GLY A 138 14.64 -7.52 60.20
C GLY A 138 14.11 -7.00 61.55
N ALA A 139 13.65 -7.87 62.47
CA ALA A 139 13.00 -7.43 63.71
C ALA A 139 13.58 -8.09 64.98
N ALA A 140 14.90 -7.99 65.19
CA ALA A 140 15.47 -8.22 66.52
C ALA A 140 16.79 -7.46 66.68
N SER A 141 16.80 -6.47 67.59
CA SER A 141 17.97 -5.97 68.36
C SER A 141 18.15 -4.44 68.29
N SER A 142 17.48 -3.72 69.19
CA SER A 142 18.09 -2.53 69.80
C SER A 142 17.56 -2.31 71.22
N SER A 143 18.05 -3.13 72.16
CA SER A 143 17.94 -2.85 73.60
C SER A 143 19.27 -2.32 74.13
N GLY A 144 19.25 -1.07 74.61
CA GLY A 144 20.00 -0.64 75.79
C GLY A 144 21.49 -0.35 75.64
N ARG A 145 21.84 0.94 75.78
CA ARG A 145 23.00 1.30 76.60
C ARG A 145 22.80 2.68 77.23
N ARG A 146 22.75 2.67 78.56
CA ARG A 146 22.86 3.82 79.46
C ARG A 146 24.30 4.32 79.42
N ASP A 147 24.48 5.63 79.57
CA ASP A 147 25.40 6.24 80.53
C ASP A 147 24.70 7.48 81.11
#